data_AF-A0A101A8Z8-F1
#
_entry.id   AF-A0A101A8Z8-F1
#
_cell.length_a   1.000
_cell.length_b   1.000
_cell.length_c   1.000
_cell.angle_alpha   90.00
_cell.angle_beta   90.00
_cell.angle_gamma   90.00
#
_symmetry.space_group_name_H-M   'P 1'
#
loop_
_entity.id
_entity.type
_entity.pdbx_description
1 polymer ?
#
loop_
_entity_poly.entity_id
_entity_poly.type
_entity_poly.pdbx_seq_one_letter_code
_entity_poly.pdbx_strand_id
1 'polypeptide(L)'
;MAAARPNIVQYITYSYGRRLPDSMREWVARDLAGPGALRRHMIRMAIPPLFVLAPFWLLPASLYVHLEMTAPVYIWAILMALALNKIWRRHRLTQHGLDQNLVDEIKRKKDARMHEDYIRRFGPRPEEARWQQNSSPF
;
A
#
# COMPACT_ATOMS: atom_id res chain seq x y z
N MET A 1 1.10 26.61 -1.38
CA MET A 1 2.51 26.18 -1.24
C MET A 1 2.79 25.10 -2.27
N ALA A 2 3.78 25.28 -3.16
CA ALA A 2 4.11 24.27 -4.16
C ALA A 2 4.50 22.97 -3.45
N ALA A 3 3.73 21.91 -3.65
CA ALA A 3 4.02 20.61 -3.05
C ALA A 3 5.40 20.15 -3.55
N ALA A 4 6.40 20.13 -2.66
CA ALA A 4 7.73 19.63 -2.98
C ALA A 4 7.59 18.17 -3.46
N ARG A 5 7.75 17.96 -4.77
CA ARG A 5 7.71 16.63 -5.39
C ARG A 5 9.13 16.04 -5.36
N PRO A 6 9.28 14.74 -5.08
CA PRO A 6 10.59 14.10 -5.14
C PRO A 6 11.09 14.01 -6.59
N ASN A 7 12.40 14.16 -6.76
CA ASN A 7 13.13 13.75 -7.97
C ASN A 7 12.96 12.23 -8.20
N ILE A 8 13.08 11.76 -9.45
CA ILE A 8 13.16 10.34 -9.84
C ILE A 8 14.09 9.53 -8.90
N VAL A 9 15.31 9.99 -8.63
CA VAL A 9 16.27 9.26 -7.75
C VAL A 9 15.74 9.19 -6.32
N GLN A 10 15.20 10.30 -5.81
CA GLN A 10 14.57 10.35 -4.48
C GLN A 10 13.35 9.44 -4.42
N TYR A 11 12.56 9.36 -5.49
CA TYR A 11 11.38 8.51 -5.59
C TYR A 11 11.73 7.03 -5.62
N ILE A 12 12.76 6.63 -6.36
CA ILE A 12 13.24 5.25 -6.43
C ILE A 12 13.81 4.82 -5.07
N THR A 13 14.74 5.60 -4.52
CA THR A 13 15.34 5.29 -3.21
C THR A 13 14.29 5.30 -2.10
N TYR A 14 13.33 6.22 -2.14
CA TYR A 14 12.16 6.22 -1.27
C TYR A 14 11.34 4.94 -1.41
N SER A 15 11.04 4.50 -2.64
CA SER A 15 10.22 3.32 -2.89
C SER A 15 10.78 2.08 -2.21
N TYR A 16 12.11 1.99 -2.10
CA TYR A 16 12.81 0.83 -1.52
C TYR A 16 13.37 1.04 -0.11
N GLY A 17 12.97 2.11 0.60
CA GLY A 17 13.18 2.22 2.05
C GLY A 17 13.84 3.51 2.54
N ARG A 18 14.34 4.37 1.65
CA ARG A 18 14.95 5.65 2.07
C ARG A 18 13.90 6.64 2.57
N ARG A 19 14.20 7.32 3.67
CA ARG A 19 13.39 8.44 4.15
C ARG A 19 13.62 9.69 3.27
N LEU A 20 12.53 10.28 2.78
CA LEU A 20 12.51 11.61 2.15
C LEU A 20 12.65 12.74 3.18
N PRO A 21 13.17 13.92 2.77
CA PRO A 21 13.23 15.11 3.62
C PRO A 21 11.86 15.55 4.14
N ASP A 22 11.85 16.18 5.32
CA ASP A 22 10.60 16.59 6.00
C ASP A 22 9.80 17.64 5.22
N SER A 23 10.45 18.41 4.34
CA SER A 23 9.76 19.33 3.40
C SER A 23 8.81 18.63 2.43
N MET A 24 8.96 17.32 2.22
CA MET A 24 8.13 16.49 1.34
C MET A 24 7.10 15.64 2.10
N ARG A 25 6.94 15.86 3.41
CA ARG A 25 6.05 15.07 4.28
C ARG A 25 4.60 15.05 3.79
N GLU A 26 4.11 16.16 3.28
CA GLU A 26 2.76 16.28 2.70
C GLU A 26 2.60 15.45 1.40
N TRP A 27 3.65 15.35 0.60
CA TRP A 27 3.66 14.45 -0.57
C TRP A 27 3.64 12.98 -0.12
N VAL A 28 4.43 12.62 0.90
CA VAL A 28 4.47 11.27 1.47
C VAL A 28 3.11 10.87 2.06
N ALA A 29 2.45 11.78 2.78
CA ALA A 29 1.11 11.54 3.33
C ALA A 29 0.12 11.20 2.20
N ARG A 30 0.11 11.96 1.09
CA ARG A 30 -0.73 11.64 -0.07
C ARG A 30 -0.31 10.37 -0.80
N ASP A 31 0.98 10.05 -0.87
CA ASP A 31 1.44 8.82 -1.50
C ASP A 31 1.03 7.57 -0.69
N LEU A 32 1.18 7.61 0.63
CA LEU A 32 0.91 6.48 1.50
C LEU A 32 -0.57 6.38 1.87
N ALA A 33 -1.27 7.48 2.10
CA ALA A 33 -2.67 7.49 2.53
C ALA A 33 -3.66 7.82 1.41
N GLY A 34 -3.21 8.34 0.26
CA GLY A 34 -4.06 8.79 -0.84
C GLY A 34 -4.71 7.67 -1.67
N PRO A 35 -5.65 8.03 -2.56
CA PRO A 35 -6.34 7.06 -3.41
C PRO A 35 -5.31 6.32 -4.30
N GLY A 36 -5.51 5.01 -4.45
CA GLY A 36 -4.60 4.15 -5.21
C GLY A 36 -3.26 3.84 -4.52
N ALA A 37 -3.11 4.10 -3.22
CA ALA A 37 -1.91 3.74 -2.46
C ALA A 37 -1.57 2.24 -2.57
N LEU A 38 -2.58 1.35 -2.51
CA LEU A 38 -2.40 -0.09 -2.72
C LEU A 38 -1.80 -0.38 -4.11
N ARG A 39 -2.37 0.20 -5.18
CA ARG A 39 -1.88 0.01 -6.54
C ARG A 39 -0.43 0.47 -6.70
N ARG A 40 -0.06 1.64 -6.14
CA ARG A 40 1.32 2.13 -6.17
C ARG A 40 2.28 1.20 -5.43
N HIS A 41 1.88 0.70 -4.27
CA HIS A 41 2.67 -0.26 -3.51
C HIS A 41 2.86 -1.58 -4.28
N MET A 42 1.79 -2.12 -4.88
CA MET A 42 1.86 -3.34 -5.69
C MET A 42 2.80 -3.18 -6.89
N ILE A 43 2.71 -2.07 -7.63
CA ILE A 43 3.62 -1.81 -8.75
C ILE A 43 5.08 -1.75 -8.27
N ARG A 44 5.36 -1.07 -7.15
CA ARG A 44 6.72 -0.96 -6.60
C ARG A 44 7.27 -2.32 -6.16
N MET A 45 6.44 -3.15 -5.54
CA MET A 45 6.85 -4.45 -5.01
C MET A 45 6.92 -5.56 -6.08
N ALA A 46 6.27 -5.38 -7.23
CA ALA A 46 6.39 -6.29 -8.37
C ALA A 46 7.76 -6.19 -9.08
N ILE A 47 8.44 -5.05 -8.96
CA ILE A 47 9.68 -4.77 -9.71
C ILE A 47 10.88 -5.60 -9.21
N PRO A 48 11.22 -5.64 -7.90
CA PRO A 48 12.36 -6.43 -7.42
C PRO A 48 12.34 -7.93 -7.78
N PRO A 49 11.25 -8.69 -7.56
CA PRO A 49 11.23 -10.10 -7.92
C PRO A 49 11.37 -10.31 -9.43
N LEU A 50 10.84 -9.40 -10.26
CA LEU A 50 11.05 -9.45 -11.71
C LEU A 50 12.54 -9.35 -12.06
N PHE A 51 13.28 -8.42 -11.46
CA PHE A 51 14.72 -8.28 -11.69
C PHE A 51 15.52 -9.51 -11.22
N VAL A 52 15.12 -10.12 -10.10
CA VAL A 52 15.78 -11.33 -9.58
C VAL A 52 15.50 -12.54 -10.47
N LEU A 53 14.29 -12.65 -11.02
CA LEU A 53 13.88 -13.79 -11.83
C LEU A 53 14.24 -13.65 -13.32
N ALA A 54 14.42 -12.43 -13.83
CA ALA A 54 14.72 -12.17 -15.23
C ALA A 54 15.94 -12.93 -15.78
N PRO A 55 17.07 -13.10 -15.07
CA PRO A 55 18.21 -13.86 -15.56
C PRO A 55 17.90 -15.32 -15.88
N PHE A 56 16.95 -15.96 -15.19
CA PHE A 56 16.56 -17.36 -15.45
C PHE A 56 15.94 -17.54 -16.83
N TRP A 57 15.36 -16.48 -17.41
CA TRP A 57 14.79 -16.50 -18.76
C TRP A 57 15.85 -16.45 -19.87
N LEU A 58 17.11 -16.16 -19.54
CA LEU A 58 18.22 -16.22 -20.50
C LEU A 58 18.72 -17.66 -20.71
N LEU A 59 18.31 -18.60 -19.85
CA LEU A 59 18.68 -20.01 -19.99
C LEU A 59 17.88 -20.68 -21.11
N PRO A 60 18.51 -21.54 -21.92
CA PRO A 60 17.82 -22.28 -22.96
C PRO A 60 16.88 -23.32 -22.34
N ALA A 61 15.61 -22.98 -22.20
CA ALA A 61 14.55 -23.86 -21.74
C ALA A 61 13.24 -23.56 -22.48
N SER A 62 12.27 -24.47 -22.36
CA SER A 62 10.93 -24.22 -22.89
C SER A 62 10.18 -23.19 -22.05
N LEU A 63 9.25 -22.47 -22.66
CA LEU A 63 8.40 -21.49 -21.95
C LEU A 63 7.68 -22.11 -20.75
N TYR A 64 7.29 -23.38 -20.85
CA TYR A 64 6.65 -24.12 -19.76
C TYR A 64 7.58 -24.25 -18.55
N VAL A 65 8.83 -24.64 -18.76
CA VAL A 65 9.83 -24.78 -17.70
C VAL A 65 10.14 -23.41 -17.05
N HIS A 66 10.28 -22.34 -17.84
CA HIS A 66 10.48 -20.99 -17.29
C HIS A 66 9.32 -20.56 -16.38
N LEU A 67 8.07 -20.84 -16.77
CA LEU A 67 6.91 -20.52 -15.97
C LEU A 67 6.85 -21.33 -14.68
N GLU A 68 7.10 -22.64 -14.73
CA GLU A 68 7.12 -23.49 -13.52
C GLU A 68 8.16 -23.04 -12.51
N MET A 69 9.34 -22.61 -12.97
CA MET A 69 10.43 -22.18 -12.10
C MET A 69 10.19 -20.79 -11.50
N THR A 70 9.63 -19.85 -12.28
CA THR A 70 9.56 -18.43 -11.88
C THR A 70 8.18 -17.98 -11.40
N ALA A 71 7.09 -18.52 -11.94
CA ALA A 71 5.73 -18.05 -11.64
C ALA A 71 5.34 -18.30 -10.17
N PRO A 72 5.60 -19.46 -9.55
CA PRO A 72 5.24 -19.68 -8.14
C PRO A 72 5.92 -18.68 -7.21
N VAL A 73 7.22 -18.42 -7.42
CA VAL A 73 7.99 -17.47 -6.62
C VAL A 73 7.49 -16.04 -6.83
N TYR A 74 7.23 -15.66 -8.07
CA TYR A 74 6.72 -14.32 -8.39
C TYR A 74 5.33 -14.10 -7.79
N ILE A 75 4.40 -15.03 -7.97
CA ILE A 75 3.05 -14.96 -7.40
C ILE A 75 3.12 -14.88 -5.89
N TRP A 76 3.95 -15.71 -5.25
CA TRP A 76 4.14 -15.69 -3.80
C TRP A 76 4.63 -14.32 -3.32
N ALA A 77 5.61 -13.72 -4.00
CA ALA A 77 6.10 -12.38 -3.66
C ALA A 77 5.00 -11.31 -3.74
N ILE A 78 4.13 -11.37 -4.76
CA ILE A 78 3.00 -10.45 -4.89
C ILE A 78 1.97 -10.65 -3.77
N LEU A 79 1.66 -11.90 -3.42
CA LEU A 79 0.75 -12.22 -2.31
C LEU A 79 1.30 -11.70 -0.98
N MET A 80 2.59 -11.87 -0.73
CA MET A 80 3.25 -11.33 0.47
C MET A 80 3.23 -9.80 0.49
N ALA A 81 3.49 -9.15 -0.64
CA ALA A 81 3.40 -7.70 -0.75
C ALA A 81 1.96 -7.20 -0.48
N LEU A 82 0.94 -7.91 -0.97
CA LEU A 82 -0.45 -7.58 -0.69
C LEU A 82 -0.78 -7.72 0.80
N ALA A 83 -0.36 -8.82 1.43
CA ALA A 83 -0.60 -9.09 2.83
C ALA A 83 0.09 -8.06 3.74
N LEU A 84 1.35 -7.73 3.44
CA LEU A 84 2.17 -6.82 4.25
C LEU A 84 1.92 -5.33 3.97
N ASN A 85 1.16 -4.99 2.91
CA ASN A 85 0.91 -3.61 2.49
C ASN A 85 0.46 -2.69 3.63
N LYS A 86 -0.45 -3.16 4.50
CA LYS A 86 -0.97 -2.34 5.61
C LYS A 86 0.15 -2.02 6.63
N ILE A 87 0.87 -3.06 7.07
CA ILE A 87 1.97 -2.96 8.04
C ILE A 87 3.07 -2.05 7.48
N TRP A 88 3.46 -2.28 6.23
CA TRP A 88 4.49 -1.49 5.57
C TRP A 88 4.11 -0.01 5.46
N ARG A 89 2.87 0.31 5.05
CA ARG A 89 2.40 1.70 4.97
C ARG A 89 2.40 2.40 6.33
N ARG A 90 1.96 1.73 7.40
CA ARG A 90 1.99 2.28 8.78
C ARG A 90 3.42 2.52 9.27
N HIS A 91 4.30 1.56 9.03
CA HIS A 91 5.72 1.71 9.34
C HIS A 91 6.33 2.92 8.61
N ARG A 92 6.03 3.08 7.30
CA ARG A 92 6.51 4.21 6.51
C ARG A 92 5.97 5.55 6.98
N LEU A 93 4.70 5.64 7.39
CA LEU A 93 4.18 6.87 8.00
C LEU A 93 4.93 7.21 9.29
N THR A 94 5.18 6.21 10.12
CA THR A 94 5.95 6.37 11.38
C THR A 94 7.38 6.86 11.11
N GLN A 95 8.06 6.31 10.10
CA GLN A 95 9.39 6.76 9.69
C GLN A 95 9.44 8.26 9.33
N HIS A 96 8.30 8.82 8.90
CA HIS A 96 8.14 10.23 8.54
C HIS A 96 7.47 11.07 9.63
N GLY A 97 7.25 10.51 10.83
CA GLY A 97 6.58 11.17 11.95
C GLY A 97 5.11 11.51 11.70
N LEU A 98 4.47 10.79 10.77
CA LEU A 98 3.05 10.94 10.41
C LEU A 98 2.19 9.95 11.22
N ASP A 99 0.92 10.31 11.44
CA ASP A 99 -0.04 9.42 12.10
C ASP A 99 -0.27 8.14 11.26
N GLN A 100 -0.12 6.99 11.91
CA GLN A 100 -0.30 5.67 11.31
C GLN A 100 -1.75 5.43 10.87
N ASN A 101 -2.72 6.09 11.52
CA ASN A 101 -4.14 5.94 11.24
C ASN A 101 -4.58 6.62 9.93
N LEU A 102 -3.68 7.40 9.30
CA LEU A 102 -3.90 7.96 7.97
C LEU A 102 -4.13 6.86 6.92
N VAL A 103 -3.54 5.66 7.13
CA VAL A 103 -3.76 4.48 6.26
C VAL A 103 -5.24 4.14 6.11
N ASP A 104 -6.01 4.33 7.18
CA ASP A 104 -7.40 3.96 7.29
C ASP A 104 -8.35 5.12 6.98
N GLU A 105 -7.86 6.36 6.83
CA GLU A 105 -8.72 7.54 6.57
C GLU A 105 -9.52 7.44 5.28
N ILE A 106 -8.94 6.96 4.19
CA ILE A 106 -9.70 6.79 2.93
C ILE A 106 -10.75 5.69 3.07
N LYS A 107 -10.42 4.60 3.76
CA LYS A 107 -11.38 3.55 4.05
C LYS A 107 -12.53 4.11 4.89
N ARG A 108 -12.21 4.86 5.95
CA ARG A 108 -13.18 5.57 6.79
C ARG A 108 -14.06 6.54 5.99
N LYS A 109 -13.49 7.36 5.09
CA LYS A 109 -14.28 8.28 4.24
C LYS A 109 -15.20 7.54 3.25
N LYS A 110 -14.75 6.39 2.72
CA LYS A 110 -15.58 5.55 1.84
C LYS A 110 -16.71 4.89 2.64
N ASP A 111 -16.39 4.35 3.80
CA ASP A 111 -17.32 3.67 4.69
C ASP A 111 -18.29 4.66 5.36
N ALA A 112 -17.90 5.93 5.55
CA ALA A 112 -18.76 7.00 6.04
C ALA A 112 -19.95 7.25 5.11
N ARG A 113 -19.72 7.30 3.79
CA ARG A 113 -20.81 7.40 2.81
C ARG A 113 -21.76 6.20 2.88
N MET A 114 -21.22 4.99 3.03
CA MET A 114 -22.03 3.79 3.24
C MET A 114 -22.81 3.84 4.57
N HIS A 115 -22.21 4.40 5.62
CA HIS A 115 -22.86 4.60 6.92
C HIS A 115 -24.00 5.62 6.82
N GLU A 116 -23.78 6.75 6.15
CA GLU A 116 -24.80 7.78 5.92
C GLU A 116 -26.00 7.21 5.15
N ASP A 117 -25.74 6.46 4.07
CA ASP A 117 -26.80 5.79 3.30
C ASP A 117 -27.53 4.72 4.12
N TYR A 118 -26.81 3.97 4.96
CA TYR A 118 -27.41 3.00 5.87
C TYR A 118 -28.31 3.69 6.90
N ILE A 119 -27.84 4.76 7.55
CA ILE A 119 -28.59 5.53 8.54
C ILE A 119 -29.86 6.11 7.90
N ARG A 120 -29.76 6.60 6.67
CA ARG A 120 -30.92 7.13 5.93
C ARG A 120 -31.99 6.08 5.65
N ARG A 121 -31.60 4.82 5.40
CA ARG A 121 -32.53 3.72 5.05
C ARG A 121 -33.07 2.95 6.24
N PHE A 122 -32.25 2.75 7.27
CA PHE A 122 -32.53 1.82 8.37
C PHE A 122 -32.51 2.48 9.75
N GLY A 123 -32.15 3.77 9.84
CA GLY A 123 -32.01 4.49 11.10
C GLY A 123 -30.60 4.36 11.72
N PRO A 124 -30.32 5.17 12.76
CA PRO A 124 -29.03 5.16 13.44
C PRO A 124 -28.76 3.82 14.14
N ARG A 125 -27.50 3.36 14.10
CA ARG A 125 -27.05 2.17 14.84
C ARG A 125 -27.19 2.45 16.35
N PRO A 126 -27.67 1.50 17.16
CA PRO A 126 -27.75 1.68 18.60
C PRO A 126 -26.36 1.92 19.21
N GLU A 127 -26.30 2.73 20.27
CA GLU A 127 -25.08 3.13 21.00
C GLU A 127 -24.21 1.93 21.41
N GLU A 128 -24.87 0.84 21.77
CA GLU A 128 -24.25 -0.44 22.14
C GLU A 128 -23.49 -1.12 20.99
N ALA A 129 -23.64 -0.70 19.74
CA ALA A 129 -22.87 -1.22 18.61
C ALA A 129 -21.55 -0.47 18.36
N ARG A 130 -21.24 0.59 19.13
CA ARG A 130 -20.00 1.39 18.97
C ARG A 130 -18.73 0.55 19.12
N TRP A 131 -18.72 -0.49 19.96
CA TRP A 131 -17.55 -1.38 20.11
C TRP A 131 -17.21 -2.15 18.83
N GLN A 132 -18.17 -2.39 17.93
CA GLN A 132 -17.95 -3.05 16.65
C GLN A 132 -17.35 -2.13 15.58
N GLN A 133 -17.35 -0.81 15.78
CA GLN A 133 -16.78 0.13 14.80
C GLN A 133 -15.26 0.02 14.70
N ASN A 134 -14.61 -0.54 15.73
CA ASN A 134 -13.16 -0.72 15.75
C ASN A 134 -12.78 -2.02 15.02
N SER A 135 -12.77 -1.99 13.70
CA SER A 135 -12.66 -3.19 12.84
C SER A 135 -11.23 -3.72 12.65
N SER A 136 -10.24 -3.32 13.45
CA SER A 136 -8.90 -3.93 13.38
C SER A 136 -8.07 -3.69 14.66
N PRO A 137 -7.74 -4.74 15.44
CA PRO A 137 -6.80 -4.64 16.57
C PRO A 137 -5.33 -4.57 16.12
N PHE A 138 -5.05 -4.56 14.81
CA PHE A 138 -3.71 -4.66 14.23
C PHE A 138 -3.42 -3.61 13.16
#